data_AF-A0A658NP20-F1
#
_entry.id   AF-A0A658NP20-F1
#
_cell.length_a   1.000
_cell.length_b   1.000
_cell.length_c   1.000
_cell.angle_alpha   90.00
_cell.angle_beta   90.00
_cell.angle_gamma   90.00
#
_symmetry.space_group_name_H-M   'P 1'
#
loop_
_entity.id
_entity.type
_entity.pdbx_description
1 polymer ?
#
loop_
_entity_poly.entity_id
_entity_poly.type
_entity_poly.pdbx_seq_one_letter_code
_entity_poly.pdbx_strand_id
1 'polypeptide(L)'
;LVRLESPTEGEILFEGENILGYGREKLKAFRREVQMIFQDPYSSLNPRRSAGSTIGEPLLVHGVSSGRERDEEVARLMEKVGLTREQMGRYP
;
A
#
# COMPACT_ATOMS: atom_id res chain seq x y z
N LEU A 1 3.61 8.11 -12.06
CA LEU A 1 4.11 6.72 -12.18
C LEU A 1 3.02 5.67 -12.01
N VAL A 2 2.24 5.64 -10.93
CA VAL A 2 1.16 4.64 -10.70
C VAL A 2 -0.09 4.72 -11.61
N ARG A 3 -0.05 5.52 -12.69
CA ARG A 3 -1.18 5.75 -13.62
C ARG A 3 -2.48 6.14 -12.89
N LEU A 4 -2.41 7.17 -12.04
CA LEU A 4 -3.60 7.87 -11.51
C LEU A 4 -4.21 8.81 -12.55
N GLU A 5 -3.34 9.42 -13.36
CA GLU A 5 -3.71 10.21 -14.53
C GLU A 5 -3.06 9.62 -15.79
N SER A 6 -3.71 9.85 -16.93
CA SER A 6 -3.19 9.47 -18.24
C SER A 6 -2.36 10.61 -18.81
N PRO A 7 -1.06 10.42 -19.08
CA PRO A 7 -0.26 11.45 -19.74
C PRO A 7 -0.77 11.68 -21.17
N THR A 8 -0.64 12.91 -21.65
CA THR A 8 -1.07 13.29 -23.01
C THR A 8 -0.23 12.58 -24.06
N GLU A 9 1.09 12.51 -23.87
CA GLU A 9 2.05 11.86 -24.77
C GLU A 9 3.25 11.31 -23.97
N GLY A 10 4.10 10.50 -24.64
CA GLY A 10 5.34 9.95 -24.09
C GLY A 10 5.24 8.50 -23.65
N GLU A 11 6.19 8.06 -22.82
CA GLU A 11 6.24 6.72 -22.25
C GLU A 11 6.58 6.74 -20.77
N ILE A 12 6.11 5.73 -20.04
CA ILE A 12 6.51 5.49 -18.66
C ILE A 12 7.04 4.07 -18.60
N LEU A 13 8.34 3.94 -18.38
CA LEU A 13 9.02 2.64 -18.30
C LEU A 13 9.11 2.18 -16.84
N PHE A 14 8.65 0.96 -16.59
CA PHE A 14 8.88 0.24 -15.33
C PHE A 14 9.55 -1.09 -15.68
N GLU A 15 10.74 -1.33 -15.13
CA GLU A 15 11.56 -2.51 -15.45
C GLU A 15 11.75 -2.74 -16.96
N GLY A 16 11.84 -1.66 -17.74
CA GLY A 16 11.99 -1.72 -19.20
C GLY A 16 10.69 -1.90 -19.99
N GLU A 17 9.54 -2.06 -19.32
CA GLU A 17 8.23 -2.16 -19.97
C GLU A 17 7.46 -0.85 -19.92
N ASN A 18 6.86 -0.45 -21.05
CA ASN A 18 5.99 0.72 -21.09
C ASN A 18 4.63 0.43 -20.46
N ILE A 19 4.41 0.98 -19.27
CA ILE A 19 3.17 0.76 -18.50
C ILE A 19 1.95 1.46 -19.12
N LEU A 20 2.15 2.34 -20.10
CA LEU A 20 1.03 3.06 -20.70
C LEU A 20 0.08 2.15 -21.47
N GLY A 21 0.60 1.03 -21.98
CA GLY A 21 -0.15 -0.01 -22.70
C GLY A 21 -0.78 -1.07 -21.79
N TYR A 22 -0.65 -0.97 -20.46
CA TYR A 22 -1.20 -1.99 -19.56
C TYR A 22 -2.73 -1.95 -19.55
N GLY A 23 -3.34 -3.11 -19.87
CA GLY A 23 -4.75 -3.37 -19.59
C GLY A 23 -5.02 -3.52 -18.09
N ARG A 24 -6.29 -3.69 -17.70
CA ARG A 24 -6.74 -3.68 -16.30
C ARG A 24 -5.98 -4.67 -15.40
N GLU A 25 -5.83 -5.93 -15.82
CA GLU A 25 -5.18 -6.97 -15.01
C GLU A 25 -3.68 -6.70 -14.82
N LYS A 26 -2.98 -6.33 -15.90
CA LYS A 26 -1.55 -6.01 -15.84
C LYS A 26 -1.30 -4.75 -14.99
N LEU A 27 -2.18 -3.77 -15.09
CA LEU A 27 -2.11 -2.57 -14.26
C LEU A 27 -2.36 -2.88 -12.77
N LYS A 28 -3.26 -3.83 -12.46
CA LYS A 28 -3.48 -4.30 -11.10
C LYS A 28 -2.26 -5.02 -10.53
N ALA A 29 -1.58 -5.85 -11.32
CA ALA A 29 -0.33 -6.49 -10.92
C ALA A 29 0.77 -5.45 -10.65
N PHE A 30 1.01 -4.53 -11.58
CA PHE A 30 1.97 -3.44 -11.44
C PHE A 30 1.73 -2.59 -10.18
N ARG A 31 0.48 -2.27 -9.86
CA ARG A 31 0.14 -1.49 -8.65
C ARG A 31 0.43 -2.22 -7.33
N ARG A 32 0.66 -3.54 -7.36
CA ARG A 32 1.16 -4.29 -6.18
C ARG A 32 2.65 -4.09 -5.96
N GLU A 33 3.39 -3.72 -7.00
CA GLU A 33 4.85 -3.57 -6.97
C GLU A 33 5.28 -2.12 -6.70
N VAL A 34 4.37 -1.16 -6.92
CA VAL A 34 4.63 0.26 -6.72
C VAL A 34 3.75 0.82 -5.61
N GLN A 35 4.37 1.13 -4.47
CA GLN A 35 3.69 1.77 -3.35
C GLN A 35 3.84 3.29 -3.39
N MET A 36 2.73 4.02 -3.23
CA MET A 36 2.73 5.47 -3.10
C MET A 36 2.85 5.89 -1.63
N ILE A 37 3.69 6.89 -1.37
CA ILE A 37 3.76 7.61 -0.09
C ILE A 37 3.34 9.06 -0.36
N PHE A 38 2.32 9.54 0.37
CA PHE A 38 1.81 10.90 0.21
C PHE A 38 2.68 11.91 0.97
N GLN A 39 2.80 13.13 0.42
CA GLN A 39 3.58 14.21 1.06
C GLN A 39 2.92 14.74 2.33
N ASP A 40 1.58 14.78 2.37
CA ASP A 40 0.82 15.03 3.58
C ASP A 40 0.30 13.69 4.13
N PRO A 41 0.94 13.15 5.18
CA PRO A 41 0.52 11.88 5.74
C PRO A 41 -0.84 11.99 6.42
N TYR A 42 -1.20 13.14 7.02
CA TYR A 42 -2.43 13.26 7.82
C TYR A 42 -3.69 13.20 6.97
N SER A 43 -3.71 13.89 5.82
CA SER A 43 -4.85 13.83 4.90
C SER A 43 -5.00 12.47 4.22
N SER A 44 -3.93 11.67 4.16
CA SER A 44 -3.97 10.31 3.60
C SER A 44 -4.50 9.24 4.56
N LEU A 45 -4.59 9.56 5.86
CA LEU A 45 -5.04 8.64 6.89
C LEU A 45 -6.56 8.70 7.06
N ASN A 46 -7.18 7.53 7.26
CA ASN A 46 -8.59 7.45 7.59
C ASN A 46 -8.76 7.47 9.13
N PRO A 47 -9.37 8.51 9.72
CA PRO A 47 -9.48 8.65 11.17
C PRO A 47 -10.39 7.59 11.82
N ARG A 48 -11.17 6.85 11.03
CA ARG A 48 -11.99 5.72 11.51
C ARG A 48 -11.23 4.40 11.56
N ARG A 49 -9.93 4.41 11.25
CA ARG A 49 -9.10 3.21 11.14
C ARG A 49 -7.90 3.31 12.07
N SER A 50 -7.64 2.24 12.80
CA SER A 50 -6.44 2.15 13.63
C SER A 50 -5.19 1.93 12.76
N ALA A 51 -4.03 2.29 13.30
CA ALA A 51 -2.72 2.07 12.67
C ALA A 51 -2.56 0.60 12.21
N GLY A 52 -2.89 -0.36 13.08
CA GLY A 52 -2.82 -1.79 12.74
C GLY A 52 -3.78 -2.18 11.62
N SER A 53 -4.99 -1.63 11.59
CA SER A 53 -5.97 -1.91 10.53
C SER A 53 -5.56 -1.31 9.18
N THR A 54 -4.87 -0.17 9.18
CA THR A 54 -4.37 0.50 7.98
C THR A 54 -3.18 -0.27 7.40
N ILE A 55 -2.23 -0.69 8.24
CA ILE A 55 -1.07 -1.49 7.82
C ILE A 55 -1.50 -2.90 7.37
N GLY A 56 -2.50 -3.50 8.03
CA GLY A 56 -2.95 -4.86 7.72
C GLY A 56 -3.89 -4.99 6.52
N GLU A 57 -4.49 -3.91 6.03
CA GLU A 57 -5.42 -3.99 4.89
C GLU A 57 -4.77 -4.43 3.58
N PRO A 58 -3.61 -3.87 3.17
CA PRO A 58 -2.94 -4.33 1.97
C PRO A 58 -2.65 -5.83 2.01
N LEU A 59 -2.28 -6.38 3.18
CA LEU A 59 -2.06 -7.82 3.37
C LEU A 59 -3.32 -8.63 3.10
N LEU A 60 -4.49 -8.16 3.56
CA LEU A 60 -5.77 -8.80 3.33
C LEU A 60 -6.24 -8.68 1.87
N VAL A 61 -6.23 -7.46 1.31
CA VAL A 61 -6.67 -7.17 -0.07
C VAL A 61 -5.84 -7.93 -1.09
N HIS A 62 -4.56 -8.14 -0.81
CA HIS A 62 -3.65 -8.84 -1.68
C HIS A 62 -3.52 -10.34 -1.41
N GLY A 63 -4.25 -10.87 -0.42
CA GLY A 63 -4.27 -12.28 -0.06
C GLY A 63 -2.93 -12.79 0.48
N VAL A 64 -2.16 -11.92 1.13
CA VAL A 64 -0.82 -12.24 1.66
C VAL A 64 -0.90 -12.96 2.99
N SER A 65 -1.75 -12.49 3.91
CA SER A 65 -1.98 -13.13 5.20
C SER A 65 -3.36 -12.78 5.76
N SER A 66 -3.85 -13.59 6.70
CA SER A 66 -5.16 -13.39 7.33
C SER A 66 -5.19 -13.80 8.81
N GLY A 67 -6.20 -13.33 9.54
CA GLY A 67 -6.38 -13.66 10.96
C GLY A 67 -5.13 -13.37 11.81
N ARG A 68 -4.71 -14.36 12.61
CA ARG A 68 -3.56 -14.24 13.52
C ARG A 68 -2.24 -13.96 12.78
N GLU A 69 -2.02 -14.61 11.64
CA GLU A 69 -0.80 -14.42 10.84
C GLU A 69 -0.67 -12.95 10.38
N ARG A 70 -1.79 -12.35 9.96
CA ARG A 70 -1.82 -10.93 9.62
C ARG A 70 -1.46 -10.05 10.81
N ASP A 71 -2.04 -10.33 11.97
CA ASP A 71 -1.80 -9.52 13.17
C ASP A 71 -0.33 -9.62 13.66
N GLU A 72 0.33 -10.75 13.43
CA GLU A 72 1.76 -10.93 13.68
C GLU A 72 2.62 -10.17 12.67
N GLU A 73 2.29 -10.24 11.39
CA GLU A 73 3.02 -9.51 10.36
C GLU A 73 2.88 -7.99 10.52
N VAL A 74 1.69 -7.50 10.87
CA VAL A 74 1.47 -6.08 11.17
C VAL A 74 2.33 -5.62 12.35
N ALA A 75 2.36 -6.40 13.45
CA ALA A 75 3.19 -6.06 14.60
C ALA A 75 4.68 -6.01 14.23
N ARG A 76 5.15 -7.00 13.45
CA ARG A 76 6.54 -7.03 12.95
C ARG A 76 6.89 -5.81 12.09
N LEU A 77 5.97 -5.37 11.23
CA LEU A 77 6.15 -4.18 10.40
C LEU A 77 6.17 -2.89 11.23
N MET A 78 5.31 -2.80 12.26
CA MET A 78 5.31 -1.68 13.20
C MET A 78 6.62 -1.60 13.98
N GLU A 79 7.11 -2.72 14.49
CA GLU A 79 8.38 -2.78 15.23
C GLU A 79 9.56 -2.33 14.37
N LYS A 80 9.56 -2.68 13.07
CA LYS A 80 10.60 -2.25 12.11
C LYS A 80 10.71 -0.73 11.97
N VAL A 81 9.63 0.01 12.25
CA VAL A 81 9.60 1.49 12.20
C VAL A 81 9.57 2.13 13.59
N GLY A 82 9.84 1.35 14.65
CA GLY A 82 9.91 1.84 16.03
C GLY A 82 8.57 1.98 16.74
N LEU A 83 7.51 1.35 16.22
CA LEU A 83 6.19 1.31 16.86
C LEU A 83 5.95 -0.04 17.54
N THR A 84 5.36 -0.03 18.73
CA THR A 84 5.09 -1.25 19.51
C THR A 84 3.74 -1.88 19.15
N ARG A 85 3.58 -3.16 19.46
CA ARG A 85 2.31 -3.90 19.26
C ARG A 85 1.13 -3.24 19.95
N GLU A 86 1.31 -2.66 21.14
CA GLU A 86 0.25 -1.96 21.88
C GLU A 86 -0.28 -0.74 21.13
N GLN A 87 0.52 -0.17 20.21
CA GLN A 87 0.12 0.98 19.39
C GLN A 87 -0.76 0.59 18.20
N MET A 88 -0.94 -0.70 17.89
CA MET A 88 -1.80 -1.17 16.78
C MET A 88 -3.24 -0.66 16.87
N GLY A 89 -3.76 -0.48 18.09
CA GLY A 89 -5.10 0.02 18.34
C GLY A 89 -5.25 1.55 18.27
N ARG A 90 -4.16 2.30 18.11
CA ARG A 90 -4.20 3.77 18.06
C ARG A 90 -4.77 4.26 16.74
N TYR A 91 -5.49 5.36 16.81
CA TYR A 91 -6.01 6.08 15.65
C TYR A 91 -5.10 7.28 15.34
N PRO A 92 -5.01 7.68 14.06
CA PRO A 92 -4.34 8.91 13.62
C PRO A 92 -4.79 10.16 14.38
#